data_AF-A0A6L6YNF0-F1
#
_entry.id   AF-A0A6L6YNF0-F1
#
_cell.length_a   1.000
_cell.length_b   1.000
_cell.length_c   1.000
_cell.angle_alpha   90.00
_cell.angle_beta   90.00
_cell.angle_gamma   90.00
#
_symmetry.space_group_name_H-M   'P 1'
#
loop_
_entity.id
_entity.type
_entity.pdbx_description
1 polymer ?
#
loop_
_entity_poly.entity_id
_entity_poly.type
_entity_poly.pdbx_seq_one_letter_code
_entity_poly.pdbx_strand_id
1 'polypeptide(L)'
;MITLKTKWTLFWILCAAFICGILSVCGLVSAVNWLGSEKFCSTGCHTMNGVAYAWKQGSHARTASGKTADCSDCHLYNASENTLGPIGYISLLGHKVVAASHSAFGQIIGNFSTPTLWMQQRPGIEAGEIQWFRETNYHTCRGCHDLSRMWDKNNPSIGAWHALYQNQTLDCLACHKDVGHNYTKIDAYIKDNGTYPNLDEAWLFPVDASSSASPMPPANLTPEQLQKDAQPYNPSSVSGASTGNTQTVNQSKDAAKIAQELYQKTKEPIGAASNTVKSAPAAAPAQSVSGASAPAAKPAAAPAPATKAAPAQAVSGASAQKK
;
A
#
# COMPACT_ATOMS: atom_id res chain seq x y z
N MET A 1 -14.53 39.10 43.42
CA MET A 1 -15.15 39.53 42.15
C MET A 1 -14.04 39.72 41.11
N ILE A 2 -14.01 38.89 40.05
CA ILE A 2 -13.01 39.02 38.97
C ILE A 2 -13.34 40.28 38.16
N THR A 3 -12.39 41.22 38.03
CA THR A 3 -12.60 42.47 37.28
C THR A 3 -12.88 42.20 35.80
N LEU A 4 -13.62 43.08 35.13
CA LEU A 4 -13.95 42.94 33.70
C LEU A 4 -12.67 42.76 32.86
N LYS A 5 -11.61 43.52 33.17
CA LYS A 5 -10.29 43.41 32.53
C LYS A 5 -9.67 42.00 32.69
N THR A 6 -9.74 41.42 33.89
CA THR A 6 -9.26 40.05 34.15
C THR A 6 -10.07 39.01 33.37
N LYS A 7 -11.39 39.20 33.19
CA LYS A 7 -12.23 38.28 32.38
C LYS A 7 -11.81 38.28 30.90
N TRP A 8 -11.54 39.46 30.33
CA TRP A 8 -11.07 39.59 28.95
C TRP A 8 -9.64 39.06 28.74
N THR A 9 -8.74 39.26 29.71
CA THR A 9 -7.41 38.65 29.66
C THR A 9 -7.48 37.12 29.69
N LEU A 10 -8.29 36.54 30.58
CA LEU A 10 -8.49 35.09 30.64
C LEU A 10 -9.10 34.54 29.34
N PHE A 11 -10.06 35.24 28.75
CA PHE A 11 -10.64 34.87 27.46
C PHE A 11 -9.56 34.80 26.36
N TRP A 12 -8.73 35.84 26.21
CA TRP A 12 -7.67 35.85 25.20
C TRP A 12 -6.61 34.78 25.45
N ILE A 13 -6.27 34.49 26.70
CA ILE A 13 -5.35 33.38 27.04
C ILE A 13 -5.95 32.03 26.62
N LEU A 14 -7.24 31.78 26.92
CA LEU A 14 -7.92 30.55 26.51
C LEU A 14 -7.99 30.42 24.99
N CYS A 15 -8.31 31.50 24.27
CA CYS A 15 -8.30 31.52 22.81
C CYS A 15 -6.90 31.24 22.25
N ALA A 16 -5.86 31.86 22.80
CA ALA A 16 -4.48 31.62 22.38
C ALA A 16 -4.06 30.17 22.64
N ALA A 17 -4.37 29.61 23.81
CA ALA A 17 -4.09 28.22 24.14
C ALA A 17 -4.83 27.25 23.20
N PHE A 18 -6.09 27.54 22.87
CA PHE A 18 -6.87 26.74 21.92
C PHE A 18 -6.27 26.75 20.51
N ILE A 19 -5.88 27.94 20.01
CA ILE A 19 -5.21 28.07 18.71
C ILE A 19 -3.87 27.32 18.71
N CYS A 20 -3.05 27.49 19.75
CA CYS A 20 -1.80 26.74 19.91
C CYS A 20 -2.03 25.22 19.94
N GLY A 21 -3.10 24.76 20.59
CA GLY A 21 -3.50 23.36 20.62
C GLY A 21 -3.83 22.83 19.23
N ILE A 22 -4.65 23.56 18.45
CA ILE A 22 -4.97 23.19 17.06
C ILE A 22 -3.70 23.12 16.22
N LEU A 23 -2.87 24.15 16.25
CA LEU A 23 -1.63 24.20 15.46
C LEU A 23 -0.69 23.05 15.82
N SER A 24 -0.59 22.70 17.11
CA SER A 24 0.22 21.58 17.58
C SER A 24 -0.30 20.24 17.05
N VAL A 25 -1.60 20.01 17.11
CA VAL A 25 -2.22 18.77 16.59
C VAL A 25 -2.08 18.69 15.07
N CYS A 26 -2.37 19.78 14.35
CA CYS A 26 -2.19 19.85 12.91
C CYS A 26 -0.73 19.58 12.51
N GLY A 27 0.23 20.17 13.22
CA GLY A 27 1.66 19.95 13.00
C GLY A 27 2.06 18.50 13.24
N LEU A 28 1.62 17.91 14.36
CA LEU A 28 1.93 16.52 14.71
C LEU A 28 1.34 15.53 13.69
N VAL A 29 0.08 15.68 13.31
CA VAL A 29 -0.57 14.82 12.31
C VAL A 29 0.12 14.94 10.96
N SER A 30 0.48 16.17 10.54
CA SER A 30 1.21 16.40 9.29
C SER A 30 2.58 15.72 9.30
N ALA A 31 3.30 15.80 10.42
CA ALA A 31 4.59 15.13 10.59
C ALA A 31 4.45 13.60 10.54
N VAL A 32 3.47 13.02 11.23
CA VAL A 32 3.21 11.57 11.22
C VAL A 32 2.92 11.07 9.80
N ASN A 33 2.08 11.79 9.04
CA ASN A 33 1.75 11.44 7.67
C ASN A 33 2.98 11.55 6.76
N TRP A 34 3.77 12.62 6.90
CA TRP A 34 5.01 12.78 6.14
C TRP A 34 6.02 11.66 6.43
N LEU A 35 6.18 11.26 7.69
CA LEU A 35 7.04 10.13 8.10
C LEU A 35 6.52 8.76 7.63
N GLY A 36 5.33 8.67 7.03
CA GLY A 36 4.81 7.47 6.37
C GLY A 36 4.85 7.54 4.84
N SER A 37 5.13 8.73 4.28
CA SER A 37 5.11 8.94 2.84
C SER A 37 6.23 8.18 2.13
N GLU A 38 5.98 7.81 0.88
CA GLU A 38 7.00 7.22 0.01
C GLU A 38 8.27 8.05 -0.07
N LYS A 39 8.14 9.38 -0.12
CA LYS A 39 9.30 10.28 -0.18
C LYS A 39 10.21 10.11 1.04
N PHE A 40 9.63 10.07 2.24
CA PHE A 40 10.41 9.88 3.46
C PHE A 40 11.00 8.47 3.51
N CYS A 41 10.19 7.44 3.27
CA CYS A 41 10.65 6.05 3.32
C CYS A 41 11.75 5.76 2.29
N SER A 42 11.65 6.30 1.08
CA SER A 42 12.61 6.03 0.00
C SER A 42 13.91 6.82 0.08
N THR A 43 13.89 8.01 0.69
CA THR A 43 15.06 8.93 0.68
C THR A 43 15.59 9.28 2.07
N GLY A 44 14.84 9.01 3.14
CA GLY A 44 15.21 9.31 4.51
C GLY A 44 16.40 8.50 5.01
N CYS A 45 16.70 7.37 4.38
CA CYS A 45 17.80 6.48 4.74
C CYS A 45 18.38 5.81 3.49
N HIS A 46 19.71 5.78 3.35
CA HIS A 46 20.38 5.13 2.22
C HIS A 46 20.08 3.62 2.12
N THR A 47 19.75 2.98 3.23
CA THR A 47 19.42 1.55 3.29
C THR A 47 18.08 1.21 2.67
N MET A 48 17.24 2.21 2.42
CA MET A 48 15.96 2.05 1.73
C MET A 48 16.08 2.16 0.22
N ASN A 49 17.24 2.54 -0.33
CA ASN A 49 17.43 2.72 -1.78
C ASN A 49 17.11 1.44 -2.56
N GLY A 50 17.59 0.28 -2.11
CA GLY A 50 17.30 -1.00 -2.78
C GLY A 50 15.82 -1.37 -2.74
N VAL A 51 15.16 -1.14 -1.61
CA VAL A 51 13.72 -1.36 -1.41
C VAL A 51 12.90 -0.45 -2.31
N ALA A 52 13.21 0.84 -2.32
CA ALA A 52 12.54 1.85 -3.13
C ALA A 52 12.72 1.58 -4.63
N TYR A 53 13.92 1.17 -5.05
CA TYR A 53 14.18 0.78 -6.44
C TYR A 53 13.30 -0.41 -6.86
N ALA A 54 13.25 -1.45 -6.04
CA ALA A 54 12.43 -2.64 -6.29
C ALA A 54 10.92 -2.32 -6.29
N TRP A 55 10.48 -1.48 -5.35
CA TRP A 55 9.09 -1.02 -5.26
C TRP A 55 8.65 -0.25 -6.49
N LYS A 56 9.48 0.68 -6.98
CA LYS A 56 9.21 1.48 -8.20
C LYS A 56 9.01 0.61 -9.44
N GLN A 57 9.44 -0.64 -9.44
CA GLN A 57 9.21 -1.59 -10.53
C GLN A 57 7.97 -2.47 -10.33
N GLY A 58 7.42 -2.50 -9.12
CA GLY A 58 6.27 -3.29 -8.74
C GLY A 58 4.94 -2.70 -9.19
N SER A 59 3.90 -3.55 -9.16
CA SER A 59 2.55 -3.22 -9.61
C SER A 59 1.87 -2.15 -8.75
N HIS A 60 2.24 -2.03 -7.47
CA HIS A 60 1.68 -1.01 -6.57
C HIS A 60 2.29 0.38 -6.74
N ALA A 61 3.52 0.48 -7.26
CA ALA A 61 4.09 1.76 -7.69
C ALA A 61 3.56 2.18 -9.06
N ARG A 62 3.51 1.23 -10.01
CA ARG A 62 3.12 1.45 -11.41
C ARG A 62 1.72 0.94 -11.68
N THR A 63 0.72 1.72 -11.26
CA THR A 63 -0.68 1.34 -11.42
C THR A 63 -1.28 1.88 -12.72
N ALA A 64 -2.24 1.16 -13.29
CA ALA A 64 -2.99 1.60 -14.47
C ALA A 64 -3.85 2.86 -14.19
N SER A 65 -4.23 3.09 -12.93
CA SER A 65 -4.99 4.27 -12.51
C SER A 65 -4.12 5.52 -12.33
N GLY A 66 -2.79 5.37 -12.28
CA GLY A 66 -1.86 6.44 -11.90
C GLY A 66 -1.89 6.79 -10.41
N LYS A 67 -2.66 6.06 -9.59
CA LYS A 67 -2.64 6.16 -8.13
C LYS A 67 -1.78 5.05 -7.55
N THR A 68 -0.69 5.44 -6.92
CA THR A 68 0.27 4.56 -6.28
C THR A 68 -0.14 4.25 -4.84
N ALA A 69 0.14 3.03 -4.37
CA ALA A 69 0.08 2.69 -2.95
C ALA A 69 1.44 2.96 -2.30
N ASP A 70 1.47 3.81 -1.29
CA ASP A 70 2.69 4.24 -0.61
C ASP A 70 3.24 3.13 0.28
N CYS A 71 4.50 3.28 0.72
CA CYS A 71 5.17 2.29 1.57
C CYS A 71 4.36 1.96 2.84
N SER A 72 3.75 2.97 3.46
CA SER A 72 2.95 2.78 4.68
C SER A 72 1.69 1.97 4.43
N ASP A 73 1.08 2.07 3.25
CA ASP A 73 -0.21 1.42 2.99
C ASP A 73 -0.11 -0.09 3.14
N CYS A 74 1.05 -0.67 2.81
CA CYS A 74 1.33 -2.10 3.01
C CYS A 74 2.01 -2.40 4.35
N HIS A 75 3.02 -1.61 4.76
CA HIS A 75 3.90 -1.93 5.90
C HIS A 75 3.44 -1.38 7.25
N LEU A 76 2.37 -0.59 7.30
CA LEU A 76 1.78 -0.12 8.55
C LEU A 76 0.38 -0.72 8.72
N TYR A 77 0.17 -1.43 9.83
CA TYR A 77 -1.13 -1.93 10.23
C TYR A 77 -2.17 -0.82 10.18
N ASN A 78 -3.34 -1.10 9.61
CA ASN A 78 -4.46 -0.16 9.46
C ASN A 78 -4.21 1.05 8.52
N ALA A 79 -3.07 1.18 7.84
CA ALA A 79 -2.85 2.28 6.91
C ALA A 79 -3.67 2.15 5.61
N SER A 80 -3.88 0.92 5.14
CA SER A 80 -4.68 0.59 3.94
C SER A 80 -6.19 0.71 4.12
N GLU A 81 -6.67 0.96 5.34
CA GLU A 81 -8.09 0.93 5.64
C GLU A 81 -8.74 2.27 5.28
N ASN A 82 -9.83 2.20 4.50
CA ASN A 82 -10.47 3.40 3.95
C ASN A 82 -11.20 4.22 5.02
N THR A 83 -11.56 3.58 6.15
CA THR A 83 -12.24 4.24 7.27
C THR A 83 -11.57 3.88 8.58
N LEU A 84 -10.80 4.82 9.14
CA LEU A 84 -10.15 4.63 10.44
C LEU A 84 -10.94 5.26 11.59
N GLY A 85 -11.45 4.40 12.47
CA GLY A 85 -11.97 4.84 13.76
C GLY A 85 -10.85 5.25 14.73
N PRO A 86 -11.17 5.88 15.87
CA PRO A 86 -10.17 6.34 16.84
C PRO A 86 -9.23 5.22 17.34
N ILE A 87 -9.77 4.03 17.59
CA ILE A 87 -8.98 2.86 18.02
C ILE A 87 -8.09 2.33 16.88
N GLY A 88 -8.59 2.36 15.64
CA GLY A 88 -7.81 2.01 14.45
C GLY A 88 -6.62 2.95 14.25
N TYR A 89 -6.81 4.25 14.50
CA TYR A 89 -5.75 5.23 14.42
C TYR A 89 -4.70 5.06 15.55
N ILE A 90 -5.13 4.77 16.78
CA ILE A 90 -4.20 4.50 17.88
C ILE A 90 -3.34 3.26 17.58
N SER A 91 -3.92 2.18 17.03
CA SER A 91 -3.17 0.99 16.65
C SER A 91 -2.21 1.23 15.48
N LEU A 92 -2.61 2.02 14.48
CA LEU A 92 -1.72 2.49 13.41
C LEU A 92 -0.50 3.24 13.98
N LEU A 93 -0.73 4.20 14.88
CA LEU A 93 0.35 4.95 15.52
C LEU A 93 1.26 4.05 16.35
N GLY A 94 0.68 3.12 17.12
CA GLY A 94 1.43 2.15 17.90
C GLY A 94 2.36 1.29 17.02
N HIS A 95 1.82 0.76 15.92
CA HIS A 95 2.62 -0.02 14.97
C HIS A 95 3.72 0.83 14.31
N LYS A 96 3.42 2.09 13.96
CA LYS A 96 4.40 3.03 13.41
C LYS A 96 5.57 3.28 14.37
N VAL A 97 5.30 3.43 15.66
CA VAL A 97 6.35 3.62 16.69
C VAL A 97 7.23 2.38 16.79
N VAL A 98 6.65 1.17 16.80
CA VAL A 98 7.42 -0.09 16.86
C VAL A 98 8.29 -0.25 15.61
N ALA A 99 7.71 -0.13 14.42
CA ALA A 99 8.41 -0.26 13.14
C ALA A 99 9.54 0.78 12.99
N ALA A 100 9.28 2.04 13.36
CA ALA A 100 10.28 3.09 13.34
C ALA A 100 11.41 2.82 14.33
N SER A 101 11.11 2.29 15.52
CA SER A 101 12.12 1.95 16.53
C SER A 101 13.03 0.82 16.07
N HIS A 102 12.47 -0.23 15.46
CA HIS A 102 13.26 -1.33 14.88
C HIS A 102 14.16 -0.83 13.76
N SER A 103 13.62 0.00 12.87
CA SER A 103 14.39 0.60 11.77
C SER A 103 15.52 1.49 12.29
N ALA A 104 15.24 2.38 13.25
CA ALA A 104 16.23 3.27 13.84
C ALA A 104 17.34 2.48 14.56
N PHE A 105 16.98 1.46 15.33
CA PHE A 105 17.96 0.58 15.97
C PHE A 105 18.84 -0.13 14.93
N GLY A 106 18.22 -0.69 13.88
CA GLY A 106 18.92 -1.32 12.75
C GLY A 106 19.93 -0.41 12.05
N GLN A 107 19.63 0.89 11.97
CA GLN A 107 20.57 1.89 11.43
C GLN A 107 21.72 2.20 12.36
N ILE A 108 21.45 2.32 13.66
CA ILE A 108 22.49 2.63 14.65
C ILE A 108 23.50 1.50 14.76
N ILE A 109 23.05 0.23 14.71
CA ILE A 109 23.96 -0.92 14.78
C ILE A 109 24.78 -1.15 13.49
N GLY A 110 24.45 -0.48 12.38
CA GLY A 110 25.26 -0.49 11.15
C GLY A 110 25.10 -1.74 10.28
N ASN A 111 24.09 -2.56 10.54
CA ASN A 111 23.83 -3.83 9.87
C ASN A 111 23.58 -3.71 8.35
N PHE A 112 23.25 -2.53 7.83
CA PHE A 112 22.92 -2.31 6.41
C PHE A 112 23.81 -1.25 5.73
N SER A 113 25.01 -1.03 6.27
CA SER A 113 25.92 0.07 5.89
C SER A 113 26.45 0.02 4.45
N THR A 114 26.42 -1.14 3.79
CA THR A 114 26.84 -1.28 2.38
C THR A 114 25.80 -2.03 1.56
N PRO A 115 25.71 -1.80 0.23
CA PRO A 115 24.77 -2.52 -0.64
C PRO A 115 24.96 -4.03 -0.60
N THR A 116 26.21 -4.51 -0.54
CA THR A 116 26.51 -5.95 -0.44
C THR A 116 26.02 -6.54 0.88
N LEU A 117 26.25 -5.84 2.00
CA LEU A 117 25.76 -6.28 3.31
C LEU A 117 24.23 -6.25 3.37
N TRP A 118 23.61 -5.22 2.78
CA TRP A 118 22.16 -5.13 2.66
C TRP A 118 21.58 -6.32 1.89
N MET A 119 22.16 -6.68 0.75
CA MET A 119 21.71 -7.82 -0.04
C MET A 119 21.85 -9.14 0.73
N GLN A 120 22.91 -9.29 1.53
CA GLN A 120 23.13 -10.49 2.35
C GLN A 120 22.14 -10.61 3.51
N GLN A 121 21.79 -9.48 4.14
CA GLN A 121 20.93 -9.47 5.33
C GLN A 121 19.44 -9.36 5.01
N ARG A 122 19.07 -8.74 3.88
CA ARG A 122 17.67 -8.53 3.46
C ARG A 122 16.80 -9.79 3.57
N PRO A 123 17.23 -11.00 3.12
CA PRO A 123 16.37 -12.18 3.17
C PRO A 123 15.81 -12.50 4.56
N GLY A 124 16.59 -12.23 5.62
CA GLY A 124 16.12 -12.43 7.00
C GLY A 124 15.05 -11.42 7.42
N ILE A 125 15.20 -10.16 7.00
CA ILE A 125 14.22 -9.10 7.26
C ILE A 125 12.93 -9.35 6.46
N GLU A 126 13.08 -9.71 5.19
CA GLU A 126 11.97 -10.06 4.30
C GLU A 126 11.16 -11.24 4.87
N ALA A 127 11.84 -12.28 5.36
CA ALA A 127 11.15 -13.41 6.01
C ALA A 127 10.33 -12.96 7.23
N GLY A 128 10.87 -12.06 8.05
CA GLY A 128 10.15 -11.47 9.20
C GLY A 128 8.95 -10.64 8.78
N GLU A 129 9.07 -9.84 7.72
CA GLU A 129 7.98 -9.02 7.20
C GLU A 129 6.86 -9.87 6.59
N ILE A 130 7.22 -10.89 5.79
CA ILE A 130 6.26 -11.87 5.26
C ILE A 130 5.57 -12.62 6.41
N GLN A 131 6.30 -12.92 7.48
CA GLN A 131 5.71 -13.53 8.67
C GLN A 131 4.70 -12.61 9.35
N TRP A 132 5.00 -11.32 9.48
CA TRP A 132 4.04 -10.33 10.00
C TRP A 132 2.77 -10.25 9.13
N PHE A 133 2.91 -10.26 7.79
CA PHE A 133 1.75 -10.33 6.89
C PHE A 133 0.92 -11.59 7.13
N ARG A 134 1.55 -12.75 7.32
CA ARG A 134 0.84 -14.00 7.66
C ARG A 134 0.10 -13.93 8.99
N GLU A 135 0.78 -13.45 10.03
CA GLU A 135 0.22 -13.35 11.39
C GLU A 135 -0.95 -12.38 11.46
N THR A 136 -0.93 -11.34 10.63
CA THR A 136 -2.03 -10.39 10.49
C THR A 136 -3.05 -10.79 9.41
N ASN A 137 -2.96 -12.01 8.87
CA ASN A 137 -3.85 -12.52 7.82
C ASN A 137 -3.96 -11.56 6.60
N TYR A 138 -2.85 -10.95 6.22
CA TYR A 138 -2.74 -9.99 5.13
C TYR A 138 -3.72 -8.84 5.25
N HIS A 139 -3.95 -8.37 6.50
CA HIS A 139 -4.89 -7.30 6.82
C HIS A 139 -4.70 -6.07 5.93
N THR A 140 -3.46 -5.65 5.70
CA THR A 140 -3.17 -4.48 4.88
C THR A 140 -3.46 -4.70 3.40
N CYS A 141 -3.29 -5.92 2.87
CA CYS A 141 -3.75 -6.25 1.53
C CYS A 141 -5.27 -6.12 1.47
N ARG A 142 -5.99 -6.74 2.42
CA ARG A 142 -7.45 -6.79 2.46
C ARG A 142 -8.12 -5.42 2.66
N GLY A 143 -7.45 -4.47 3.30
CA GLY A 143 -7.96 -3.10 3.46
C GLY A 143 -8.23 -2.38 2.13
N CYS A 144 -7.44 -2.70 1.10
CA CYS A 144 -7.66 -2.20 -0.27
C CYS A 144 -8.27 -3.25 -1.22
N HIS A 145 -8.03 -4.53 -0.95
CA HIS A 145 -8.40 -5.65 -1.81
C HIS A 145 -9.60 -6.43 -1.26
N ASP A 146 -10.81 -5.99 -1.62
CA ASP A 146 -12.03 -6.75 -1.37
C ASP A 146 -12.15 -7.92 -2.35
N LEU A 147 -11.83 -9.12 -1.87
CA LEU A 147 -11.83 -10.36 -2.65
C LEU A 147 -13.21 -10.68 -3.26
N SER A 148 -14.30 -10.21 -2.66
CA SER A 148 -15.66 -10.42 -3.18
C SER A 148 -15.97 -9.57 -4.42
N ARG A 149 -15.21 -8.49 -4.62
CA ARG A 149 -15.39 -7.53 -5.71
C ARG A 149 -14.37 -7.68 -6.83
N MET A 150 -13.38 -8.54 -6.65
CA MET A 150 -12.35 -8.76 -7.66
C MET A 150 -12.93 -9.48 -8.87
N TRP A 151 -12.80 -8.84 -10.02
CA TRP A 151 -13.27 -9.38 -11.29
C TRP A 151 -12.47 -8.81 -12.44
N ASP A 152 -12.16 -9.64 -13.42
CA ASP A 152 -11.61 -9.22 -14.70
C ASP A 152 -12.48 -9.80 -15.83
N LYS A 153 -12.94 -8.92 -16.72
CA LYS A 153 -13.75 -9.31 -17.88
C LYS A 153 -12.98 -10.22 -18.84
N ASN A 154 -11.67 -9.99 -18.99
CA ASN A 154 -10.81 -10.76 -19.88
C ASN A 154 -10.31 -12.05 -19.22
N ASN A 155 -10.40 -12.14 -17.90
CA ASN A 155 -10.00 -13.32 -17.15
C ASN A 155 -10.97 -13.64 -15.99
N PRO A 156 -12.11 -14.30 -16.27
CA PRO A 156 -13.11 -14.62 -15.26
C PRO A 156 -12.61 -15.50 -14.10
N SER A 157 -11.52 -16.26 -14.29
CA SER A 157 -10.97 -17.09 -13.22
C SER A 157 -10.48 -16.25 -12.04
N ILE A 158 -10.10 -14.99 -12.26
CA ILE A 158 -9.68 -14.08 -11.19
C ILE A 158 -10.78 -13.95 -10.13
N GLY A 159 -12.04 -13.73 -10.54
CA GLY A 159 -13.14 -13.61 -9.59
C GLY A 159 -13.44 -14.93 -8.90
N ALA A 160 -13.40 -16.05 -9.63
CA ALA A 160 -13.63 -17.38 -9.06
C ALA A 160 -12.59 -17.72 -7.98
N TRP A 161 -11.30 -17.46 -8.25
CA TRP A 161 -10.21 -17.70 -7.33
C TRP A 161 -10.33 -16.88 -6.05
N HIS A 162 -10.54 -15.56 -6.17
CA HIS A 162 -10.68 -14.71 -4.99
C HIS A 162 -11.94 -15.04 -4.18
N ALA A 163 -13.05 -15.41 -4.83
CA ALA A 163 -14.27 -15.84 -4.15
C ALA A 163 -14.10 -17.14 -3.36
N LEU A 164 -13.28 -18.09 -3.84
CA LEU A 164 -12.99 -19.33 -3.12
C LEU A 164 -12.23 -19.07 -1.80
N TYR A 165 -11.34 -18.09 -1.80
CA TYR A 165 -10.48 -17.78 -0.65
C TYR A 165 -10.94 -16.58 0.18
N GLN A 166 -12.13 -16.03 -0.10
CA GLN A 166 -12.65 -14.84 0.60
C GLN A 166 -12.72 -15.03 2.12
N ASN A 167 -13.08 -16.24 2.57
CA ASN A 167 -13.27 -16.58 3.99
C ASN A 167 -12.15 -17.47 4.54
N GLN A 168 -11.04 -17.63 3.80
CA GLN A 168 -9.92 -18.48 4.21
C GLN A 168 -8.70 -17.63 4.59
N THR A 169 -7.91 -18.15 5.51
CA THR A 169 -6.56 -17.63 5.81
C THR A 169 -5.62 -18.07 4.69
N LEU A 170 -5.61 -17.31 3.58
CA LEU A 170 -4.75 -17.55 2.42
C LEU A 170 -3.49 -16.70 2.50
N ASP A 171 -2.34 -17.31 2.17
CA ASP A 171 -1.10 -16.59 1.91
C ASP A 171 -1.21 -15.81 0.59
N CYS A 172 -1.50 -14.51 0.65
CA CYS A 172 -1.62 -13.68 -0.55
C CYS A 172 -0.31 -13.66 -1.36
N LEU A 173 0.84 -13.65 -0.67
CA LEU A 173 2.17 -13.59 -1.29
C LEU A 173 2.59 -14.93 -1.90
N ALA A 174 1.96 -16.05 -1.55
CA ALA A 174 2.18 -17.33 -2.22
C ALA A 174 1.81 -17.28 -3.71
N CYS A 175 0.76 -16.52 -4.05
CA CYS A 175 0.33 -16.28 -5.43
C CYS A 175 0.86 -14.95 -5.99
N HIS A 176 0.95 -13.91 -5.16
CA HIS A 176 1.37 -12.56 -5.54
C HIS A 176 2.79 -12.22 -5.07
N LYS A 177 3.76 -13.07 -5.42
CA LYS A 177 5.13 -13.07 -4.86
C LYS A 177 5.86 -11.73 -4.97
N ASP A 178 5.67 -11.04 -6.08
CA ASP A 178 6.44 -9.83 -6.41
C ASP A 178 5.58 -8.56 -6.45
N VAL A 179 4.39 -8.57 -5.82
CA VAL A 179 3.44 -7.44 -5.89
C VAL A 179 4.00 -6.15 -5.27
N GLY A 180 4.80 -6.29 -4.22
CA GLY A 180 5.47 -5.18 -3.55
C GLY A 180 6.84 -4.87 -4.15
N HIS A 181 7.74 -5.85 -4.12
CA HIS A 181 9.14 -5.66 -4.50
C HIS A 181 9.62 -6.87 -5.32
N ASN A 182 10.25 -6.63 -6.46
CA ASN A 182 11.06 -7.63 -7.14
C ASN A 182 12.55 -7.26 -7.01
N TYR A 183 13.29 -8.06 -6.25
CA TYR A 183 14.68 -7.76 -5.95
C TYR A 183 15.69 -8.29 -6.99
N THR A 184 15.24 -9.01 -8.02
CA THR A 184 16.13 -9.68 -8.98
C THR A 184 17.08 -8.71 -9.68
N LYS A 185 16.53 -7.58 -10.19
CA LYS A 185 17.34 -6.59 -10.92
C LYS A 185 18.33 -5.86 -10.02
N ILE A 186 17.88 -5.49 -8.82
CA ILE A 186 18.71 -4.75 -7.87
C ILE A 186 19.83 -5.64 -7.29
N ASP A 187 19.54 -6.91 -7.01
CA ASP A 187 20.56 -7.86 -6.54
C ASP A 187 21.63 -8.10 -7.62
N ALA A 188 21.23 -8.22 -8.89
CA ALA A 188 22.18 -8.34 -10.00
C ALA A 188 23.07 -7.09 -10.11
N TYR A 189 22.47 -5.89 -10.08
CA TYR A 189 23.20 -4.63 -10.12
C TYR A 189 24.19 -4.50 -8.96
N ILE A 190 23.78 -4.82 -7.73
CA ILE A 190 24.65 -4.75 -6.56
C ILE A 190 25.84 -5.72 -6.70
N LYS A 191 25.62 -6.92 -7.25
CA LYS A 191 26.70 -7.90 -7.49
C LYS A 191 27.72 -7.40 -8.50
N ASP A 192 27.27 -6.74 -9.56
CA ASP A 192 28.14 -6.29 -10.65
C ASP A 192 28.87 -4.97 -10.32
N ASN A 193 28.20 -4.06 -9.60
CA ASN A 193 28.69 -2.70 -9.38
C ASN A 193 29.11 -2.39 -7.93
N GLY A 194 28.64 -3.16 -6.94
CA GLY A 194 28.87 -2.90 -5.52
C GLY A 194 28.15 -1.66 -4.97
N THR A 195 27.31 -1.01 -5.77
CA THR A 195 26.57 0.21 -5.44
C THR A 195 25.07 0.02 -5.63
N TYR A 196 24.26 0.92 -5.06
CA TYR A 196 22.85 1.02 -5.47
C TYR A 196 22.75 1.73 -6.84
N PRO A 197 21.81 1.33 -7.70
CA PRO A 197 21.47 2.06 -8.91
C PRO A 197 20.82 3.40 -8.55
N ASN A 198 20.81 4.32 -9.49
CA ASN A 198 20.14 5.59 -9.27
C ASN A 198 18.62 5.38 -9.16
N LEU A 199 18.00 5.95 -8.12
CA LEU A 199 16.55 5.85 -7.90
C LEU A 199 15.71 6.51 -9.01
N ASP A 200 16.28 7.44 -9.77
CA ASP A 200 15.61 8.06 -10.91
C ASP A 200 15.52 7.11 -12.11
N GLU A 201 16.49 6.20 -12.24
CA GLU A 201 16.50 5.16 -13.27
C GLU A 201 15.46 4.08 -13.01
N ALA A 202 15.03 3.91 -11.76
CA ALA A 202 13.99 2.95 -11.40
C ALA A 202 12.64 3.22 -12.11
N TRP A 203 12.42 4.45 -12.59
CA TRP A 203 11.26 4.85 -13.37
C TRP A 203 11.42 4.60 -14.88
N LEU A 204 12.65 4.41 -15.38
CA LEU A 204 12.97 4.29 -16.81
C LEU A 204 12.86 2.83 -17.30
N PHE A 205 12.32 2.64 -18.50
CA PHE A 205 11.92 1.37 -19.14
C PHE A 205 13.09 0.55 -19.72
N PRO A 206 12.90 -0.76 -20.01
CA PRO A 206 11.63 -1.49 -19.95
C PRO A 206 11.44 -2.23 -18.62
N VAL A 207 10.24 -2.07 -18.05
CA VAL A 207 9.72 -3.01 -17.07
C VAL A 207 9.52 -4.34 -17.79
N ASP A 208 10.10 -5.40 -17.26
CA ASP A 208 9.84 -6.73 -17.80
C ASP A 208 8.36 -6.98 -17.54
N ALA A 209 7.61 -7.40 -18.58
CA ALA A 209 6.16 -7.59 -18.52
C ALA A 209 5.68 -8.64 -17.49
N SER A 210 6.60 -9.20 -16.68
CA SER A 210 6.33 -10.13 -15.60
C SER A 210 5.88 -9.47 -14.29
N SER A 211 6.00 -8.15 -14.12
CA SER A 211 5.61 -7.49 -12.85
C SER A 211 4.12 -7.13 -12.75
N SER A 212 3.33 -7.29 -13.82
CA SER A 212 1.88 -7.01 -13.78
C SER A 212 1.00 -8.22 -13.48
N ALA A 213 1.56 -9.42 -13.46
CA ALA A 213 0.90 -10.62 -12.95
C ALA A 213 1.97 -11.70 -12.77
N SER A 214 2.16 -12.20 -11.55
CA SER A 214 2.72 -13.55 -11.43
C SER A 214 1.92 -14.45 -12.37
N PRO A 215 2.56 -15.28 -13.22
CA PRO A 215 1.83 -16.17 -14.09
C PRO A 215 0.89 -16.99 -13.22
N MET A 216 -0.42 -16.81 -13.42
CA MET A 216 -1.41 -17.61 -12.71
C MET A 216 -1.11 -19.09 -12.98
N PRO A 217 -1.43 -19.98 -12.03
CA PRO A 217 -1.46 -21.40 -12.34
C PRO A 217 -2.23 -21.63 -13.66
N PRO A 218 -1.80 -22.60 -14.48
CA PRO A 218 -2.37 -22.79 -15.82
C PRO A 218 -3.89 -22.87 -15.75
N ALA A 219 -4.57 -22.28 -16.74
CA ALA A 219 -6.03 -22.13 -16.82
C ALA A 219 -6.84 -23.46 -16.83
N ASN A 220 -6.19 -24.59 -16.56
CA ASN A 220 -6.72 -25.93 -16.66
C ASN A 220 -6.53 -26.77 -15.39
N LEU A 221 -6.24 -26.14 -14.24
CA LEU A 221 -6.25 -26.87 -12.97
C LEU A 221 -7.69 -27.10 -12.50
N THR A 222 -8.02 -28.36 -12.20
CA THR A 222 -9.33 -28.75 -11.65
C THR A 222 -9.48 -28.27 -10.20
N PRO A 223 -10.70 -28.05 -9.70
CA PRO A 223 -10.93 -27.72 -8.29
C PRO A 223 -10.22 -28.68 -7.31
N GLU A 224 -10.14 -29.98 -7.62
CA GLU A 224 -9.35 -30.95 -6.84
C GLU A 224 -7.84 -30.69 -6.87
N GLN A 225 -7.26 -30.32 -8.02
CA GLN A 225 -5.84 -29.94 -8.11
C GLN A 225 -5.54 -28.66 -7.34
N LEU A 226 -6.47 -27.70 -7.34
CA LEU A 226 -6.32 -26.45 -6.62
C LEU A 226 -6.41 -26.62 -5.11
N GLN A 227 -7.26 -27.53 -4.64
CA GLN A 227 -7.37 -27.89 -3.24
C GLN A 227 -6.18 -28.75 -2.77
N LYS A 228 -5.54 -29.48 -3.69
CA LYS A 228 -4.31 -30.24 -3.43
C LYS A 228 -3.07 -29.34 -3.42
N ASP A 229 -3.01 -28.30 -4.24
CA ASP A 229 -1.87 -27.38 -4.32
C ASP A 229 -1.98 -26.24 -3.29
N ALA A 230 -3.20 -25.89 -2.88
CA ALA A 230 -3.49 -25.16 -1.66
C ALA A 230 -3.27 -26.07 -0.45
N GLN A 231 -2.02 -26.47 -0.22
CA GLN A 231 -1.66 -27.14 1.02
C GLN A 231 -2.02 -26.19 2.18
N PRO A 232 -2.81 -26.64 3.17
CA PRO A 232 -2.94 -25.86 4.40
C PRO A 232 -1.54 -25.66 4.97
N TYR A 233 -1.21 -24.41 5.33
CA TYR A 233 0.00 -24.13 6.09
C TYR A 233 -0.01 -25.02 7.34
N ASN A 234 0.85 -26.03 7.34
CA ASN A 234 1.05 -26.95 8.44
C ASN A 234 2.39 -26.60 9.10
N PRO A 235 2.42 -26.08 10.34
CA PRO A 235 3.65 -25.74 11.05
C PRO A 235 4.53 -26.95 11.42
N SER A 236 4.20 -28.17 10.97
CA SER A 236 4.92 -29.40 11.33
C SER A 236 6.28 -29.60 10.65
N SER A 237 6.86 -28.61 9.95
CA SER A 237 8.29 -28.65 9.59
C SER A 237 9.22 -28.09 10.68
N VAL A 238 8.67 -27.66 11.83
CA VAL A 238 9.42 -27.49 13.07
C VAL A 238 8.91 -28.46 14.13
N SER A 239 9.85 -29.22 14.68
CA SER A 239 9.66 -30.29 15.64
C SER A 239 8.99 -29.83 16.95
N GLY A 240 7.94 -30.54 17.36
CA GLY A 240 7.71 -30.94 18.76
C GLY A 240 6.82 -30.06 19.64
N ALA A 241 5.65 -30.63 20.02
CA ALA A 241 4.79 -30.32 21.18
C ALA A 241 4.13 -28.92 21.20
N SER A 242 2.84 -28.71 21.53
CA SER A 242 1.90 -29.47 22.36
C SER A 242 0.45 -29.18 21.95
N THR A 243 -0.39 -30.20 22.14
CA THR A 243 -1.85 -30.30 22.02
C THR A 243 -2.69 -29.18 22.66
N GLY A 244 -3.76 -28.76 21.96
CA GLY A 244 -4.84 -27.95 22.53
C GLY A 244 -5.96 -27.63 21.52
N ASN A 245 -6.90 -28.56 21.36
CA ASN A 245 -8.28 -28.44 20.85
C ASN A 245 -8.71 -27.09 20.21
N THR A 246 -8.94 -27.08 18.89
CA THR A 246 -9.93 -26.17 18.29
C THR A 246 -10.67 -26.90 17.18
N GLN A 247 -11.99 -26.97 17.35
CA GLN A 247 -12.93 -27.66 16.48
C GLN A 247 -12.88 -27.12 15.06
N THR A 248 -12.68 -28.02 14.10
CA THR A 248 -12.93 -27.84 12.67
C THR A 248 -14.40 -27.53 12.43
N VAL A 249 -14.72 -26.33 11.94
CA VAL A 249 -16.03 -26.02 11.37
C VAL A 249 -15.98 -26.27 9.87
N ASN A 250 -16.46 -27.45 9.48
CA ASN A 250 -17.10 -27.83 8.21
C ASN A 250 -16.62 -27.13 6.93
N GLN A 251 -15.83 -27.79 6.08
CA GLN A 251 -16.37 -28.63 4.99
C GLN A 251 -17.82 -28.29 4.63
N SER A 252 -18.03 -27.59 3.52
CA SER A 252 -19.30 -27.71 2.83
C SER A 252 -19.06 -28.17 1.41
N LYS A 253 -19.76 -29.25 1.06
CA LYS A 253 -19.97 -29.74 -0.31
C LYS A 253 -20.55 -28.64 -1.24
N ASP A 254 -20.91 -27.48 -0.68
CA ASP A 254 -21.41 -26.31 -1.37
C ASP A 254 -20.29 -25.53 -2.09
N ALA A 255 -19.08 -25.46 -1.56
CA ALA A 255 -17.99 -24.72 -2.21
C ALA A 255 -17.54 -25.39 -3.53
N ALA A 256 -17.41 -26.73 -3.54
CA ALA A 256 -17.09 -27.50 -4.74
C ALA A 256 -18.24 -27.48 -5.77
N LYS A 257 -19.50 -27.53 -5.28
CA LYS A 257 -20.70 -27.43 -6.12
C LYS A 257 -20.83 -26.05 -6.78
N ILE A 258 -20.61 -24.97 -6.03
CA ILE A 258 -20.63 -23.59 -6.54
C ILE A 258 -19.51 -23.38 -7.57
N ALA A 259 -18.31 -23.91 -7.32
CA ALA A 259 -17.20 -23.86 -8.28
C ALA A 259 -17.51 -24.61 -9.58
N GLN A 260 -18.14 -25.79 -9.49
CA GLN A 260 -18.59 -26.54 -10.67
C GLN A 260 -19.72 -25.83 -11.43
N GLU A 261 -20.71 -25.27 -10.73
CA GLU A 261 -21.82 -24.53 -11.34
C GLU A 261 -21.32 -23.28 -12.08
N LEU A 262 -20.35 -22.56 -11.52
CA LEU A 262 -19.71 -21.41 -12.18
C LEU A 262 -18.87 -21.84 -13.39
N TYR A 263 -18.16 -22.97 -13.30
CA TYR A 263 -17.38 -23.53 -14.42
C TYR A 263 -18.26 -24.03 -15.59
N GLN A 264 -19.47 -24.51 -15.32
CA GLN A 264 -20.41 -24.89 -16.38
C GLN A 264 -21.06 -23.67 -17.02
N LYS A 265 -21.41 -22.64 -16.24
CA LYS A 265 -21.98 -21.39 -16.76
C LYS A 265 -21.02 -20.61 -17.68
N THR A 266 -19.71 -20.77 -17.52
CA THR A 266 -18.71 -20.16 -18.41
C THR A 266 -18.50 -20.91 -19.71
N LYS A 267 -19.10 -22.11 -19.88
CA LYS A 267 -19.06 -22.93 -21.10
C LYS A 267 -20.31 -22.81 -21.98
N GLU A 268 -21.37 -22.18 -21.51
CA GLU A 268 -22.57 -21.96 -22.33
C GLU A 268 -22.32 -20.82 -23.34
N PRO A 269 -22.52 -21.04 -24.65
CA PRO A 269 -22.37 -19.99 -25.65
C PRO A 269 -23.43 -18.90 -25.44
N ILE A 270 -23.01 -17.63 -25.48
CA ILE A 270 -23.91 -16.47 -25.41
C ILE A 270 -24.80 -16.47 -26.67
N GLY A 271 -26.00 -17.02 -26.53
CA GLY A 271 -27.09 -16.85 -27.49
C GLY A 271 -27.88 -18.12 -27.78
N ALA A 272 -29.02 -18.31 -27.10
CA ALA A 272 -30.32 -18.65 -27.70
C ALA A 272 -31.41 -18.90 -26.64
N ALA A 273 -32.50 -18.14 -26.77
CA ALA A 273 -33.87 -18.36 -26.30
C ALA A 273 -34.19 -18.20 -24.79
N SER A 274 -35.35 -17.69 -24.35
CA SER A 274 -36.35 -16.72 -24.84
C SER A 274 -37.46 -16.68 -23.77
N ASN A 275 -37.90 -15.47 -23.41
CA ASN A 275 -39.24 -15.06 -22.97
C ASN A 275 -39.92 -15.71 -21.74
N THR A 276 -40.09 -14.93 -20.68
CA THR A 276 -41.41 -14.48 -20.20
C THR A 276 -41.25 -13.27 -19.27
N VAL A 277 -41.49 -12.05 -19.77
CA VAL A 277 -41.86 -10.92 -18.91
C VAL A 277 -43.25 -10.50 -19.33
N LYS A 278 -44.18 -10.65 -18.36
CA LYS A 278 -45.58 -10.29 -18.48
C LYS A 278 -45.69 -8.76 -18.38
N SER A 279 -46.31 -8.17 -19.39
CA SER A 279 -46.55 -6.74 -19.56
C SER A 279 -47.60 -6.18 -18.59
N ALA A 280 -47.44 -4.91 -18.16
CA ALA A 280 -48.45 -3.84 -18.17
C ALA A 280 -47.94 -2.58 -17.39
N PRO A 281 -48.47 -1.37 -17.65
CA PRO A 281 -48.55 -0.67 -18.93
C PRO A 281 -47.89 0.73 -18.86
N ALA A 282 -47.68 1.36 -20.02
CA ALA A 282 -47.12 2.70 -20.17
C ALA A 282 -48.20 3.77 -20.44
N ALA A 283 -48.02 4.96 -19.83
CA ALA A 283 -48.31 6.34 -20.32
C ALA A 283 -48.29 7.27 -19.07
N ALA A 284 -47.78 8.51 -19.04
CA ALA A 284 -47.61 9.57 -20.05
C ALA A 284 -46.50 10.58 -19.58
N PRO A 285 -46.19 11.66 -20.34
CA PRO A 285 -44.85 12.27 -20.40
C PRO A 285 -44.59 13.48 -19.50
N ALA A 286 -43.29 13.73 -19.30
CA ALA A 286 -42.54 14.97 -19.06
C ALA A 286 -43.22 16.16 -18.33
N GLN A 287 -42.62 16.56 -17.21
CA GLN A 287 -42.46 17.98 -16.87
C GLN A 287 -41.03 18.29 -16.44
N SER A 288 -40.46 19.26 -17.15
CA SER A 288 -39.23 19.98 -16.85
C SER A 288 -39.39 20.86 -15.62
N VAL A 289 -38.40 20.85 -14.72
CA VAL A 289 -38.13 22.00 -13.85
C VAL A 289 -36.65 22.36 -13.96
N SER A 290 -36.49 23.58 -14.46
CA SER A 290 -35.26 24.35 -14.62
C SER A 290 -34.68 24.81 -13.29
N GLY A 291 -33.35 24.86 -13.22
CA GLY A 291 -32.62 25.99 -12.66
C GLY A 291 -32.05 25.83 -11.25
N ALA A 292 -30.72 25.69 -11.17
CA ALA A 292 -29.86 26.70 -10.54
C ALA A 292 -28.38 26.35 -10.79
N SER A 293 -27.72 27.19 -11.58
CA SER A 293 -26.29 27.16 -11.86
C SER A 293 -25.56 28.13 -10.92
N ALA A 294 -24.37 27.76 -10.41
CA ALA A 294 -23.27 28.66 -10.04
C ALA A 294 -22.00 27.84 -9.66
N PRO A 295 -20.78 28.40 -9.71
CA PRO A 295 -20.05 28.74 -10.92
C PRO A 295 -18.70 28.01 -11.01
N ALA A 296 -18.17 27.90 -12.24
CA ALA A 296 -16.84 27.40 -12.53
C ALA A 296 -15.76 28.33 -11.96
N ALA A 297 -14.86 27.79 -11.13
CA ALA A 297 -13.62 28.44 -10.73
C ALA A 297 -12.55 28.20 -11.80
N LYS A 298 -11.97 29.29 -12.34
CA LYS A 298 -10.79 29.28 -13.21
C LYS A 298 -9.58 28.66 -12.51
N PRO A 299 -8.69 27.96 -13.24
CA PRO A 299 -7.43 27.49 -12.67
C PRO A 299 -6.49 28.67 -12.42
N ALA A 300 -5.96 28.76 -11.19
CA ALA A 300 -4.91 29.70 -10.83
C ALA A 300 -3.58 29.25 -11.43
N ALA A 301 -2.85 30.20 -12.02
CA ALA A 301 -1.56 30.01 -12.66
C ALA A 301 -0.48 29.58 -11.65
N ALA A 302 0.41 28.70 -12.10
CA ALA A 302 1.60 28.28 -11.36
C ALA A 302 2.59 29.46 -11.18
N PRO A 303 3.26 29.60 -10.02
CA PRO A 303 4.37 30.53 -9.89
C PRO A 303 5.64 29.98 -10.55
N ALA A 304 6.26 30.81 -11.38
CA ALA A 304 7.56 30.58 -12.03
C ALA A 304 8.72 30.47 -11.01
N PRO A 305 9.82 29.77 -11.36
CA PRO A 305 10.93 29.51 -10.45
C PRO A 305 11.76 30.75 -10.14
N ALA A 306 12.09 30.92 -8.86
CA ALA A 306 12.97 31.99 -8.38
C ALA A 306 14.40 31.83 -8.94
N THR A 307 14.85 32.84 -9.67
CA THR A 307 16.24 33.03 -10.10
C THR A 307 17.16 33.18 -8.88
N LYS A 308 18.21 32.36 -8.81
CA LYS A 308 19.31 32.50 -7.85
C LYS A 308 20.01 33.85 -8.07
N ALA A 309 19.99 34.71 -7.05
CA ALA A 309 20.89 35.85 -6.97
C ALA A 309 22.33 35.36 -6.71
N ALA A 310 23.27 35.86 -7.51
CA ALA A 310 24.69 35.68 -7.29
C ALA A 310 25.13 36.42 -6.01
N PRO A 311 26.07 35.87 -5.20
CA PRO A 311 26.58 36.59 -4.05
C PRO A 311 27.52 37.72 -4.50
N ALA A 312 27.27 38.92 -3.96
CA ALA A 312 28.12 40.08 -4.07
C ALA A 312 29.52 39.80 -3.50
N GLN A 313 30.54 40.16 -4.27
CA GLN A 313 31.93 40.18 -3.81
C GLN A 313 32.09 41.27 -2.76
N ALA A 314 32.35 40.87 -1.51
CA ALA A 314 32.82 41.76 -0.47
C ALA A 314 34.31 42.03 -0.68
N VAL A 315 34.61 43.31 -0.90
CA VAL A 315 35.95 43.88 -0.96
C VAL A 315 36.55 43.83 0.44
N SER A 316 37.63 43.07 0.64
CA SER A 316 38.53 43.24 1.77
C SER A 316 39.90 43.68 1.24
N GLY A 317 40.28 44.91 1.60
CA GLY A 317 41.59 45.46 1.31
C GLY A 317 42.66 44.74 2.12
N ALA A 318 43.70 44.29 1.44
CA ALA A 318 44.95 43.89 2.05
C ALA A 318 46.05 44.86 1.60
N SER A 319 46.56 45.60 2.58
CA SER A 319 47.73 46.45 2.51
C SER A 319 48.96 45.68 2.01
N ALA A 320 49.61 46.17 0.95
CA ALA A 320 50.95 45.74 0.57
C ALA A 320 51.96 46.83 0.94
N GLN A 321 52.80 46.50 1.92
CA GLN A 321 53.97 47.25 2.32
C GLN A 321 55.19 46.70 1.57
N LYS A 322 55.94 47.62 0.95
CA LYS A 322 57.40 47.66 0.74
C LYS A 322 58.16 46.57 -0.04
N LYS A 323 58.94 47.13 -0.99
CA LYS A 323 60.26 46.76 -1.53
C LYS A 323 60.33 45.70 -2.62
#